data_AF-A0A939ZD31-F1
#
_entry.id   AF-A0A939ZD31-F1
#
_cell.length_a   1.000
_cell.length_b   1.000
_cell.length_c   1.000
_cell.angle_alpha   90.00
_cell.angle_beta   90.00
_cell.angle_gamma   90.00
#
_symmetry.space_group_name_H-M   'P 1'
#
loop_
_entity.id
_entity.type
_entity.pdbx_description
1 polymer ?
#
loop_
_entity_poly.entity_id
_entity_poly.type
_entity_poly.pdbx_seq_one_letter_code
_entity_poly.pdbx_strand_id
1 'polypeptide(L)'
;MKKKNFVPFLKDMKKDYTILVPNMLPVHFKLMISVLKTYGYNMELLETEGPEIAETGLKYTHNDACYPAILVVGQFIHALQSGKYDPKKTALIMAQTGGGCRASNYISLIRKALSRAGYGHVPVISLSLTGLEKHPGFKLTVPMIFSLVYAVLYGDVLMSLSNQVKPYEKKEGSADALTGKWTEHLGREMGAGGKLSYSQVLKNCRSIVSDFEKIETEARDAVKVGIVGEIFVKYSPLANNSLEKFLISEGAEPVVPGLLDFCIYCVYNRNTSCKLYKTQKLRYPIYKLAYKLVTKKKDEISDIISASGKFRGWTTFDKIASLADGYINHAVVMGEGWLLTAEMLELSESGCKNIVCAQPFGCLPNHICGKGVMKHIKEKNPDVNILALDYDPGASRVNQENRLKLMLFNARKNAQKSDKISKEADNQPKIVHFT
;
A
#
# COMPACT_ATOMS: atom_id res chain seq x y z
N MET A 1 5.56 -13.20 38.84
CA MET A 1 5.16 -13.19 37.40
C MET A 1 4.69 -11.78 37.04
N LYS A 2 5.32 -11.09 36.08
CA LYS A 2 4.79 -9.79 35.60
C LYS A 2 3.38 -10.04 35.03
N LYS A 3 2.33 -9.46 35.63
CA LYS A 3 0.96 -9.48 35.08
C LYS A 3 1.05 -9.02 33.63
N LYS A 4 0.65 -9.86 32.68
CA LYS A 4 0.51 -9.41 31.29
C LYS A 4 -0.67 -8.46 31.24
N ASN A 5 -0.46 -7.23 30.81
CA ASN A 5 -1.50 -6.19 30.70
C ASN A 5 -2.44 -6.39 29.48
N PHE A 6 -2.49 -7.59 28.90
CA PHE A 6 -3.30 -7.88 27.71
C PHE A 6 -3.69 -9.36 27.62
N VAL A 7 -4.76 -9.65 26.88
CA VAL A 7 -5.24 -11.01 26.60
C VAL A 7 -4.42 -11.63 25.46
N PRO A 8 -3.62 -12.68 25.72
CA PRO A 8 -2.83 -13.33 24.69
C PRO A 8 -3.69 -14.28 23.85
N PHE A 9 -3.30 -14.45 22.58
CA PHE A 9 -3.87 -15.49 21.72
C PHE A 9 -3.15 -16.82 22.01
N LEU A 10 -3.87 -17.80 22.55
CA LEU A 10 -3.35 -19.07 23.04
C LEU A 10 -3.34 -20.15 21.96
N LYS A 11 -2.60 -21.25 22.19
CA LYS A 11 -2.44 -22.33 21.21
C LYS A 11 -3.76 -22.98 20.83
N ASP A 12 -4.63 -23.22 21.80
CA ASP A 12 -5.92 -23.89 21.57
C ASP A 12 -6.88 -23.01 20.78
N MET A 13 -6.78 -21.68 20.93
CA MET A 13 -7.57 -20.71 20.16
C MET A 13 -7.33 -20.83 18.64
N LYS A 14 -6.16 -21.33 18.21
CA LYS A 14 -5.85 -21.51 16.78
C LYS A 14 -6.86 -22.41 16.05
N LYS A 15 -7.47 -23.37 16.76
CA LYS A 15 -8.43 -24.32 16.17
C LYS A 15 -9.80 -23.71 15.93
N ASP A 16 -10.27 -22.93 16.91
CA ASP A 16 -11.70 -22.58 17.00
C ASP A 16 -11.99 -21.08 16.84
N TYR A 17 -10.96 -20.22 16.80
CA TYR A 17 -11.14 -18.78 16.68
C TYR A 17 -11.05 -18.29 15.23
N THR A 18 -11.87 -17.31 14.90
CA THR A 18 -11.72 -16.49 13.68
C THR A 18 -10.89 -15.25 13.98
N ILE A 19 -9.84 -15.00 13.19
CA ILE A 19 -8.99 -13.81 13.31
C ILE A 19 -9.42 -12.77 12.28
N LEU A 20 -9.91 -11.62 12.74
CA LEU A 20 -10.35 -10.52 11.89
C LEU A 20 -9.18 -9.62 11.51
N VAL A 21 -9.07 -9.32 10.22
CA VAL A 21 -8.04 -8.46 9.61
C VAL A 21 -8.72 -7.18 9.11
N PRO A 22 -8.23 -5.98 9.46
CA PRO A 22 -8.80 -4.72 8.95
C PRO A 22 -8.44 -4.54 7.47
N ASN A 23 -9.26 -3.81 6.72
CA ASN A 23 -9.07 -3.67 5.28
C ASN A 23 -8.17 -2.47 4.91
N MET A 24 -7.13 -2.77 4.13
CA MET A 24 -6.20 -1.79 3.58
C MET A 24 -5.88 -2.09 2.12
N LEU A 25 -5.41 -3.31 1.83
CA LEU A 25 -5.11 -3.78 0.47
C LEU A 25 -5.87 -5.09 0.24
N PRO A 26 -7.09 -5.06 -0.33
CA PRO A 26 -7.95 -6.24 -0.41
C PRO A 26 -7.29 -7.43 -1.12
N VAL A 27 -6.63 -7.18 -2.25
CA VAL A 27 -5.96 -8.23 -3.04
C VAL A 27 -4.83 -8.86 -2.23
N HIS A 28 -3.89 -8.06 -1.73
CA HIS A 28 -2.75 -8.54 -0.94
C HIS A 28 -3.23 -9.27 0.32
N PHE A 29 -4.22 -8.74 1.02
CA PHE A 29 -4.68 -9.31 2.28
C PHE A 29 -5.46 -10.59 2.06
N LYS A 30 -6.25 -10.71 0.98
CA LYS A 30 -6.88 -11.98 0.57
C LYS A 30 -5.84 -13.06 0.24
N LEU A 31 -4.76 -12.70 -0.46
CA LEU A 31 -3.64 -13.62 -0.72
C LEU A 31 -2.96 -14.06 0.59
N MET A 32 -2.60 -13.10 1.45
CA MET A 32 -1.96 -13.40 2.74
C MET A 32 -2.85 -14.22 3.66
N ILE A 33 -4.15 -13.95 3.71
CA ILE A 33 -5.14 -14.74 4.47
C ILE A 33 -5.21 -16.16 3.92
N SER A 34 -5.26 -16.32 2.60
CA SER A 34 -5.29 -17.65 1.97
C SER A 34 -4.05 -18.46 2.33
N VAL A 35 -2.86 -17.83 2.28
CA VAL A 35 -1.61 -18.42 2.76
C VAL A 35 -1.75 -18.85 4.23
N LEU A 36 -2.13 -17.94 5.12
CA LEU A 36 -2.18 -18.23 6.56
C LEU A 36 -3.25 -19.28 6.93
N LYS A 37 -4.35 -19.36 6.18
CA LYS A 37 -5.36 -20.42 6.30
C LYS A 37 -4.78 -21.80 6.13
N THR A 38 -3.90 -22.00 5.16
CA THR A 38 -3.22 -23.29 4.96
C THR A 38 -2.30 -23.69 6.12
N TYR A 39 -1.78 -22.71 6.87
CA TYR A 39 -1.04 -22.94 8.11
C TYR A 39 -1.95 -23.13 9.34
N GLY A 40 -3.27 -23.21 9.15
CA GLY A 40 -4.27 -23.46 10.17
C GLY A 40 -4.71 -22.22 10.95
N TYR A 41 -4.58 -21.02 10.38
CA TYR A 41 -5.17 -19.80 10.96
C TYR A 41 -6.49 -19.49 10.24
N ASN A 42 -7.62 -19.62 10.93
CA ASN A 42 -8.89 -19.16 10.36
C ASN A 42 -8.94 -17.63 10.41
N MET A 43 -8.91 -16.97 9.26
CA MET A 43 -8.86 -15.51 9.16
C MET A 43 -9.88 -14.96 8.16
N GLU A 44 -10.38 -13.76 8.43
CA GLU A 44 -11.32 -13.06 7.57
C GLU A 44 -10.95 -11.58 7.43
N LEU A 45 -11.04 -11.07 6.20
CA LEU A 45 -10.83 -9.66 5.89
C LEU A 45 -12.14 -8.89 6.13
N LEU A 46 -12.08 -7.79 6.87
CA LEU A 46 -13.23 -6.94 7.12
C LEU A 46 -13.50 -6.00 5.94
N GLU A 47 -14.42 -6.37 5.06
CA GLU A 47 -14.80 -5.58 3.88
C GLU A 47 -15.94 -4.57 4.17
N THR A 48 -16.14 -4.19 5.43
CA THR A 48 -17.14 -3.18 5.80
C THR A 48 -16.70 -1.80 5.32
N GLU A 49 -17.62 -1.10 4.65
CA GLU A 49 -17.47 0.27 4.14
C GLU A 49 -18.47 1.20 4.83
N GLY A 50 -18.39 2.51 4.57
CA GLY A 50 -19.39 3.49 5.02
C GLY A 50 -18.98 4.36 6.22
N PRO A 51 -19.70 5.49 6.43
CA PRO A 51 -19.41 6.47 7.49
C PRO A 51 -19.59 5.89 8.91
N GLU A 52 -20.46 4.89 9.09
CA GLU A 52 -20.73 4.24 10.36
C GLU A 52 -19.48 3.63 11.01
N ILE A 53 -18.49 3.27 10.19
CA ILE A 53 -17.20 2.76 10.65
C ILE A 53 -16.41 3.87 11.34
N ALA A 54 -16.32 5.05 10.72
CA ALA A 54 -15.65 6.19 11.32
C ALA A 54 -16.38 6.66 12.59
N GLU A 55 -17.71 6.72 12.57
CA GLU A 55 -18.54 7.08 13.72
C GLU A 55 -18.34 6.11 14.90
N THR A 56 -18.35 4.80 14.63
CA THR A 56 -18.07 3.77 15.64
C THR A 56 -16.65 3.93 16.20
N GLY A 57 -15.67 4.18 15.33
CA GLY A 57 -14.29 4.47 15.73
C GLY A 57 -14.20 5.66 16.69
N LEU A 58 -14.86 6.77 16.35
CA LEU A 58 -14.90 7.98 17.16
C LEU A 58 -15.54 7.75 18.52
N LYS A 59 -16.67 7.02 18.56
CA LYS A 59 -17.39 6.69 19.80
C LYS A 59 -16.51 6.00 20.84
N TYR A 60 -15.58 5.14 20.42
CA TYR A 60 -14.72 4.37 21.33
C TYR A 60 -13.27 4.86 21.42
N THR A 61 -12.91 5.89 20.65
CA THR A 61 -11.60 6.55 20.70
C THR A 61 -11.73 8.01 21.14
N HIS A 62 -11.26 8.96 20.32
CA HIS A 62 -11.38 10.42 20.45
C HIS A 62 -10.99 11.08 19.12
N ASN A 63 -11.45 12.30 18.88
CA ASN A 63 -11.20 13.03 17.63
C ASN A 63 -9.69 13.24 17.34
N ASP A 64 -8.87 13.43 18.38
CA ASP A 64 -7.42 13.61 18.19
C ASP A 64 -6.65 12.32 17.85
N ALA A 65 -7.33 11.17 17.74
CA ALA A 65 -6.68 9.91 17.39
C ALA A 65 -6.23 9.94 15.92
N CYS A 66 -5.24 9.12 15.57
CA CYS A 66 -4.83 9.03 14.16
C CYS A 66 -5.99 8.45 13.34
N TYR A 67 -6.35 9.07 12.22
CA TYR A 67 -7.52 8.66 11.43
C TYR A 67 -7.54 7.17 11.02
N PRO A 68 -6.43 6.56 10.55
CA PRO A 68 -6.40 5.11 10.33
C PRO A 68 -6.70 4.29 11.60
N ALA A 69 -6.30 4.77 12.77
CA ALA A 69 -6.61 4.11 14.04
C ALA A 69 -8.11 4.17 14.34
N ILE A 70 -8.76 5.31 14.06
CA ILE A 70 -10.21 5.49 14.20
C ILE A 70 -10.93 4.47 13.31
N LEU A 71 -10.55 4.38 12.03
CA LEU A 71 -11.15 3.44 11.09
C LEU A 71 -10.93 1.98 11.49
N VAL A 72 -9.71 1.60 11.88
CA VAL A 72 -9.41 0.22 12.30
C VAL A 72 -10.19 -0.17 13.56
N VAL A 73 -10.25 0.72 14.56
CA VAL A 73 -11.06 0.49 15.77
C VAL A 73 -12.55 0.38 15.42
N GLY A 74 -13.02 1.26 14.54
CA GLY A 74 -14.37 1.23 13.99
C GLY A 74 -14.72 -0.10 13.35
N GLN A 75 -13.89 -0.57 12.40
CA GLN A 75 -14.10 -1.84 11.70
C GLN A 75 -14.18 -3.01 12.67
N PHE A 76 -13.27 -3.08 13.64
CA PHE A 76 -13.26 -4.16 14.63
C PHE A 76 -14.48 -4.15 15.54
N ILE A 77 -14.82 -3.01 16.13
CA ILE A 77 -15.96 -2.93 17.06
C ILE A 77 -17.27 -3.14 16.29
N HIS A 78 -17.41 -2.54 15.10
CA HIS A 78 -18.57 -2.74 14.25
C HIS A 78 -18.74 -4.23 13.89
N ALA A 79 -17.66 -4.91 13.51
CA ALA A 79 -17.68 -6.35 13.26
C ALA A 79 -18.15 -7.14 14.49
N LEU A 80 -17.61 -6.86 15.68
CA LEU A 80 -18.00 -7.54 16.92
C LEU A 80 -19.45 -7.25 17.35
N GLN A 81 -19.99 -6.09 16.98
CA GLN A 81 -21.38 -5.69 17.26
C GLN A 81 -22.39 -6.21 16.22
N SER A 82 -21.93 -6.61 15.04
CA SER A 82 -22.80 -7.04 13.93
C SER A 82 -23.61 -8.32 14.19
N GLY A 83 -23.26 -9.11 15.21
CA GLY A 83 -23.82 -10.44 15.46
C GLY A 83 -23.31 -11.54 14.52
N LYS A 84 -22.52 -11.21 13.49
CA LYS A 84 -21.90 -12.19 12.57
C LYS A 84 -20.83 -13.05 13.22
N TYR A 85 -20.11 -12.51 14.21
CA TYR A 85 -18.98 -13.17 14.86
C TYR A 85 -19.28 -13.40 16.34
N ASP A 86 -18.91 -14.56 16.88
CA ASP A 86 -18.92 -14.82 18.32
C ASP A 86 -17.67 -14.17 18.96
N PRO A 87 -17.81 -13.12 19.79
CA PRO A 87 -16.68 -12.45 20.43
C PRO A 87 -15.83 -13.39 21.31
N LYS A 88 -16.42 -14.47 21.84
CA LYS A 88 -15.70 -15.48 22.65
C LYS A 88 -14.85 -16.43 21.81
N LYS A 89 -15.03 -16.42 20.49
CA LYS A 89 -14.26 -17.18 19.49
C LYS A 89 -13.71 -16.28 18.39
N THR A 90 -13.48 -15.02 18.71
CA THR A 90 -12.92 -14.04 17.78
C THR A 90 -11.62 -13.49 18.33
N ALA A 91 -10.64 -13.29 17.47
CA ALA A 91 -9.44 -12.52 17.74
C ALA A 91 -9.28 -11.45 16.66
N LEU A 92 -8.52 -10.41 16.96
CA LEU A 92 -8.19 -9.33 16.02
C LEU A 92 -6.69 -9.35 15.75
N ILE A 93 -6.27 -8.93 14.56
CA ILE A 93 -4.83 -8.79 14.25
C ILE A 93 -4.54 -7.43 13.63
N MET A 94 -3.45 -6.80 14.06
CA MET A 94 -2.98 -5.55 13.48
C MET A 94 -1.47 -5.52 13.39
N ALA A 95 -0.95 -4.99 12.28
CA ALA A 95 0.48 -4.78 12.08
C ALA A 95 1.01 -3.73 13.06
N GLN A 96 2.17 -3.99 13.65
CA GLN A 96 2.86 -3.07 14.55
C GLN A 96 4.32 -2.91 14.12
N THR A 97 4.62 -1.75 13.53
CA THR A 97 5.95 -1.44 12.96
C THR A 97 7.00 -1.13 14.02
N GLY A 98 6.58 -0.65 15.20
CA GLY A 98 7.49 -0.26 16.28
C GLY A 98 8.35 0.95 15.94
N GLY A 99 7.91 1.81 15.02
CA GLY A 99 8.54 3.08 14.65
C GLY A 99 8.05 4.27 15.51
N GLY A 100 8.48 5.48 15.17
CA GLY A 100 8.12 6.70 15.91
C GLY A 100 6.79 7.36 15.50
N CYS A 101 5.99 6.73 14.64
CA CYS A 101 4.65 7.22 14.31
C CYS A 101 3.57 6.65 15.27
N ARG A 102 2.34 7.17 15.19
CA ARG A 102 1.22 6.74 16.05
C ARG A 102 0.81 5.28 15.83
N ALA A 103 1.12 4.66 14.68
CA ALA A 103 0.82 3.26 14.39
C ALA A 103 1.37 2.30 15.45
N SER A 104 2.52 2.62 16.05
CA SER A 104 3.11 1.84 17.15
C SER A 104 2.20 1.72 18.37
N ASN A 105 1.27 2.67 18.57
CA ASN A 105 0.33 2.68 19.69
C ASN A 105 -1.06 2.11 19.35
N TYR A 106 -1.31 1.68 18.10
CA TYR A 106 -2.63 1.22 17.69
C TYR A 106 -3.11 0.03 18.49
N ILE A 107 -2.24 -0.95 18.77
CA ILE A 107 -2.58 -2.12 19.58
C ILE A 107 -3.13 -1.72 20.96
N SER A 108 -2.47 -0.78 21.64
CA SER A 108 -2.91 -0.27 22.94
C SER A 108 -4.23 0.49 22.84
N LEU A 109 -4.40 1.30 21.79
CA LEU A 109 -5.63 2.04 21.54
C LEU A 109 -6.82 1.11 21.25
N ILE A 110 -6.62 0.09 20.40
CA ILE A 110 -7.62 -0.95 20.09
C ILE A 110 -8.06 -1.64 21.38
N ARG A 111 -7.13 -2.09 22.22
CA ARG A 111 -7.45 -2.74 23.50
C ARG A 111 -8.25 -1.83 24.44
N LYS A 112 -7.88 -0.55 24.53
CA LYS A 112 -8.63 0.45 25.32
C LYS A 112 -10.05 0.62 24.79
N ALA A 113 -10.22 0.73 23.48
CA ALA A 113 -11.52 0.87 22.83
C ALA A 113 -12.40 -0.38 23.02
N LEU A 114 -11.83 -1.57 22.86
CA LEU A 114 -12.52 -2.84 23.13
C LEU A 114 -12.98 -2.96 24.58
N SER A 115 -12.15 -2.58 25.54
CA SER A 115 -12.52 -2.58 26.96
C SER A 115 -13.75 -1.69 27.22
N ARG A 116 -13.76 -0.48 26.63
CA ARG A 116 -14.91 0.45 26.70
C ARG A 116 -16.16 -0.09 25.99
N ALA A 117 -16.00 -0.89 24.94
CA ALA A 117 -17.09 -1.50 24.19
C ALA A 117 -17.60 -2.82 24.80
N GLY A 118 -17.04 -3.28 25.93
CA GLY A 118 -17.42 -4.56 26.55
C GLY A 118 -16.73 -5.80 25.97
N TYR A 119 -15.79 -5.61 25.03
CA TYR A 119 -15.03 -6.66 24.34
C TYR A 119 -13.58 -6.78 24.83
N GLY A 120 -13.26 -6.31 26.04
CA GLY A 120 -11.89 -6.34 26.58
C GLY A 120 -11.27 -7.74 26.72
N HIS A 121 -12.07 -8.80 26.61
CA HIS A 121 -11.64 -10.20 26.60
C HIS A 121 -11.17 -10.70 25.23
N VAL A 122 -11.43 -9.97 24.14
CA VAL A 122 -11.05 -10.35 22.78
C VAL A 122 -9.53 -10.20 22.60
N PRO A 123 -8.80 -11.25 22.19
CA PRO A 123 -7.36 -11.16 21.94
C PRO A 123 -7.05 -10.23 20.77
N VAL A 124 -6.06 -9.34 20.94
CA VAL A 124 -5.53 -8.49 19.87
C VAL A 124 -4.09 -8.89 19.59
N ILE A 125 -3.86 -9.55 18.46
CA ILE A 125 -2.57 -10.05 17.99
C ILE A 125 -1.78 -8.88 17.38
N SER A 126 -0.61 -8.60 17.97
CA SER A 126 0.37 -7.71 17.37
C SER A 126 1.21 -8.47 16.33
N LEU A 127 1.06 -8.11 15.06
CA LEU A 127 1.88 -8.62 13.97
C LEU A 127 3.14 -7.73 13.84
N SER A 128 4.24 -8.16 14.46
CA SER A 128 5.50 -7.42 14.47
C SER A 128 6.71 -8.33 14.23
N LEU A 129 7.58 -7.92 13.31
CA LEU A 129 8.84 -8.63 13.02
C LEU A 129 9.89 -8.45 14.14
N THR A 130 9.73 -7.46 15.02
CA THR A 130 10.61 -7.24 16.17
C THR A 130 10.17 -8.00 17.41
N GLY A 131 9.02 -8.69 17.38
CA GLY A 131 8.56 -9.55 18.46
C GLY A 131 8.16 -8.80 19.73
N LEU A 132 7.55 -7.61 19.58
CA LEU A 132 7.15 -6.72 20.69
C LEU A 132 6.24 -7.43 21.71
N GLU A 133 5.36 -8.33 21.24
CA GLU A 133 4.43 -9.07 22.09
C GLU A 133 4.42 -10.57 21.73
N LYS A 134 4.20 -11.42 22.74
CA LYS A 134 4.18 -12.89 22.58
C LYS A 134 2.75 -13.43 22.63
N HIS A 135 2.30 -13.96 21.50
CA HIS A 135 1.03 -14.68 21.34
C HIS A 135 1.32 -16.18 21.12
N PRO A 136 1.18 -17.05 22.14
CA PRO A 136 1.57 -18.47 22.03
C PRO A 136 0.93 -19.23 20.86
N GLY A 137 -0.29 -18.88 20.47
CA GLY A 137 -1.03 -19.48 19.36
C GLY A 137 -0.74 -18.89 17.99
N PHE A 138 -0.01 -17.77 17.90
CA PHE A 138 0.33 -17.12 16.64
C PHE A 138 1.84 -17.05 16.46
N LYS A 139 2.35 -17.79 15.47
CA LYS A 139 3.77 -17.85 15.12
C LYS A 139 3.94 -17.77 13.62
N LEU A 140 4.84 -16.90 13.17
CA LEU A 140 5.32 -16.86 11.80
C LEU A 140 6.59 -17.71 11.69
N THR A 141 6.55 -18.73 10.86
CA THR A 141 7.73 -19.53 10.50
C THR A 141 8.42 -18.91 9.28
N VAL A 142 9.68 -19.28 9.02
CA VAL A 142 10.40 -18.80 7.83
C VAL A 142 9.68 -19.12 6.51
N PRO A 143 9.15 -20.34 6.29
CA PRO A 143 8.35 -20.64 5.10
C PRO A 143 7.09 -19.77 4.96
N MET A 144 6.42 -19.45 6.07
CA MET A 144 5.29 -18.51 6.06
C MET A 144 5.72 -17.12 5.60
N ILE A 145 6.84 -16.61 6.11
CA ILE A 145 7.36 -15.28 5.74
C ILE A 145 7.66 -15.23 4.24
N PHE A 146 8.31 -16.24 3.66
CA PHE A 146 8.55 -16.30 2.22
C PHE A 146 7.24 -16.33 1.42
N SER A 147 6.25 -17.11 1.87
CA SER A 147 4.93 -17.17 1.22
C SER A 147 4.20 -15.82 1.29
N LEU A 148 4.30 -15.11 2.41
CA LEU A 148 3.73 -13.77 2.57
C LEU A 148 4.43 -12.73 1.68
N VAL A 149 5.76 -12.81 1.52
CA VAL A 149 6.49 -11.94 0.58
C VAL A 149 6.03 -12.16 -0.85
N TYR A 150 5.81 -13.42 -1.27
CA TYR A 150 5.25 -13.70 -2.58
C TYR A 150 3.79 -13.24 -2.71
N ALA A 151 2.97 -13.37 -1.66
CA ALA A 151 1.62 -12.81 -1.66
C ALA A 151 1.60 -11.29 -1.84
N VAL A 152 2.51 -10.56 -1.18
CA VAL A 152 2.68 -9.11 -1.38
C VAL A 152 3.08 -8.80 -2.82
N LEU A 153 4.05 -9.55 -3.35
CA LEU A 153 4.56 -9.36 -4.70
C LEU A 153 3.50 -9.64 -5.77
N TYR A 154 2.70 -10.71 -5.64
CA TYR A 154 1.57 -10.95 -6.54
C TYR A 154 0.49 -9.89 -6.41
N GLY A 155 0.22 -9.42 -5.18
CA GLY A 155 -0.69 -8.31 -4.95
C GLY A 155 -0.26 -7.06 -5.70
N ASP A 156 1.03 -6.72 -5.67
CA ASP A 156 1.60 -5.58 -6.40
C ASP A 156 1.48 -5.77 -7.91
N VAL A 157 1.76 -6.95 -8.46
CA VAL A 157 1.58 -7.26 -9.89
C VAL A 157 0.11 -7.05 -10.30
N LEU A 158 -0.83 -7.67 -9.58
CA LEU A 158 -2.25 -7.61 -9.90
C LEU A 158 -2.80 -6.17 -9.78
N MET A 159 -2.44 -5.45 -8.72
CA MET A 159 -2.84 -4.05 -8.53
C MET A 159 -2.28 -3.17 -9.65
N SER A 160 -0.98 -3.31 -9.96
CA SER A 160 -0.31 -2.49 -10.98
C SER A 160 -0.86 -2.72 -12.38
N LEU A 161 -1.10 -3.98 -12.77
CA LEU A 161 -1.70 -4.30 -14.07
C LEU A 161 -3.17 -3.87 -14.15
N SER A 162 -3.94 -4.11 -13.09
CA SER A 162 -5.35 -3.69 -13.01
C SER A 162 -5.50 -2.18 -13.20
N ASN A 163 -4.66 -1.38 -12.52
CA ASN A 163 -4.70 0.08 -12.63
C ASN A 163 -4.26 0.60 -14.00
N GLN A 164 -3.38 -0.12 -14.70
CA GLN A 164 -2.97 0.20 -16.06
C GLN A 164 -4.00 -0.21 -17.13
N VAL A 165 -4.97 -1.07 -16.80
CA VAL A 165 -6.01 -1.53 -17.75
C VAL A 165 -7.34 -0.81 -17.54
N LYS A 166 -7.78 -0.65 -16.28
CA LYS A 166 -9.10 -0.10 -15.92
C LYS A 166 -9.51 1.18 -16.66
N PRO A 167 -8.67 2.21 -16.80
CA PRO A 167 -9.06 3.46 -17.47
C PRO A 167 -9.39 3.29 -18.96
N TYR A 168 -8.94 2.17 -19.55
CA TYR A 168 -8.98 1.89 -20.97
C TYR A 168 -9.93 0.75 -21.33
N GLU A 169 -10.62 0.14 -20.37
CA GLU A 169 -11.48 -1.03 -20.64
C GLU A 169 -12.64 -0.70 -21.58
N LYS A 170 -12.88 -1.57 -22.57
CA LYS A 170 -14.14 -1.55 -23.32
C LYS A 170 -15.32 -2.05 -22.49
N LYS A 171 -15.08 -3.09 -21.69
CA LYS A 171 -16.06 -3.68 -20.79
C LYS A 171 -15.59 -3.46 -19.35
N GLU A 172 -16.24 -2.50 -18.69
CA GLU A 172 -15.96 -2.14 -17.31
C GLU A 172 -16.00 -3.37 -16.38
N GLY A 173 -14.97 -3.50 -15.53
CA GLY A 173 -14.85 -4.56 -14.54
C GLY A 173 -14.13 -5.83 -15.03
N SER A 174 -13.62 -5.85 -16.27
CA SER A 174 -12.89 -7.00 -16.82
C SER A 174 -11.60 -7.31 -16.05
N ALA A 175 -10.84 -6.28 -15.69
CA ALA A 175 -9.62 -6.32 -14.91
C ALA A 175 -9.91 -6.70 -13.46
N ASP A 176 -11.02 -6.23 -12.87
CA ASP A 176 -11.42 -6.64 -11.52
C ASP A 176 -11.80 -8.12 -11.46
N ALA A 177 -12.55 -8.61 -12.46
CA ALA A 177 -12.88 -10.03 -12.58
C ALA A 177 -11.61 -10.89 -12.75
N LEU A 178 -10.66 -10.45 -13.59
CA LEU A 178 -9.40 -11.15 -13.79
C LEU A 178 -8.52 -11.15 -12.54
N THR A 179 -8.41 -9.99 -11.86
CA THR A 179 -7.72 -9.88 -10.57
C THR A 179 -8.33 -10.82 -9.52
N GLY A 180 -9.66 -10.89 -9.44
CA GLY A 180 -10.37 -11.79 -8.53
C GLY A 180 -10.04 -13.27 -8.81
N LYS A 181 -10.11 -13.67 -10.09
CA LYS A 181 -9.77 -15.04 -10.53
C LYS A 181 -8.35 -15.43 -10.17
N TRP A 182 -7.37 -14.56 -10.45
CA TRP A 182 -5.96 -14.81 -10.10
C TRP A 182 -5.73 -14.81 -8.59
N THR A 183 -6.40 -13.92 -7.85
CA THR A 183 -6.32 -13.87 -6.38
C THR A 183 -6.75 -15.20 -5.76
N GLU A 184 -7.87 -15.77 -6.21
CA GLU A 184 -8.36 -17.07 -5.75
C GLU A 184 -7.43 -18.22 -6.16
N HIS A 185 -6.97 -18.22 -7.41
CA HIS A 185 -6.05 -19.24 -7.92
C HIS A 185 -4.73 -19.27 -7.13
N LEU A 186 -4.08 -18.11 -7.00
CA LEU A 186 -2.81 -17.97 -6.28
C LEU A 186 -2.97 -18.23 -4.78
N GLY A 187 -4.10 -17.83 -4.18
CA GLY A 187 -4.40 -18.12 -2.78
C GLY A 187 -4.46 -19.63 -2.47
N ARG A 188 -4.95 -20.44 -3.41
CA ARG A 188 -4.92 -21.92 -3.29
C ARG A 188 -3.53 -22.51 -3.52
N GLU A 189 -2.75 -21.92 -4.43
CA GLU A 189 -1.39 -22.40 -4.74
C GLU A 189 -0.38 -22.11 -3.62
N MET A 190 -0.47 -20.91 -3.02
CA MET A 190 0.45 -20.44 -1.99
C MET A 190 0.00 -20.89 -0.60
N GLY A 191 0.43 -22.07 -0.16
CA GLY A 191 0.10 -22.58 1.16
C GLY A 191 0.98 -23.71 1.68
N ALA A 192 0.70 -24.20 2.90
CA ALA A 192 1.32 -25.37 3.49
C ALA A 192 1.04 -26.61 2.61
N GLY A 193 2.08 -27.09 1.93
CA GLY A 193 2.00 -28.18 0.94
C GLY A 193 2.02 -27.71 -0.52
N GLY A 194 1.98 -26.40 -0.78
CA GLY A 194 2.15 -25.84 -2.12
C GLY A 194 3.57 -26.02 -2.65
N LYS A 195 3.71 -26.28 -3.95
CA LYS A 195 5.00 -26.32 -4.67
C LYS A 195 5.51 -24.90 -4.96
N LEU A 196 5.62 -24.06 -3.92
CA LEU A 196 6.00 -22.65 -4.08
C LEU A 196 7.49 -22.53 -4.41
N SER A 197 7.82 -22.78 -5.68
CA SER A 197 9.13 -22.55 -6.25
C SER A 197 9.16 -21.17 -6.91
N TYR A 198 10.32 -20.54 -6.89
CA TYR A 198 10.45 -19.24 -7.53
C TYR A 198 10.25 -19.29 -9.06
N SER A 199 10.60 -20.41 -9.70
CA SER A 199 10.30 -20.63 -11.12
C SER A 199 8.80 -20.63 -11.41
N GLN A 200 7.99 -21.24 -10.52
CA GLN A 200 6.54 -21.18 -10.62
C GLN A 200 6.02 -19.74 -10.46
N VAL A 201 6.61 -18.95 -9.56
CA VAL A 201 6.26 -17.53 -9.41
C VAL A 201 6.47 -16.76 -10.71
N LEU A 202 7.63 -16.94 -11.36
CA LEU A 202 7.90 -16.30 -12.65
C LEU A 202 6.92 -16.76 -13.75
N LYS A 203 6.59 -18.07 -13.78
CA LYS A 203 5.60 -18.62 -14.72
C LYS A 203 4.21 -17.99 -14.51
N ASN A 204 3.79 -17.86 -13.26
CA ASN A 204 2.52 -17.24 -12.92
C ASN A 204 2.52 -15.76 -13.31
N CYS A 205 3.58 -15.00 -13.01
CA CYS A 205 3.68 -13.59 -13.44
C CYS A 205 3.56 -13.44 -14.96
N ARG A 206 4.23 -14.29 -15.75
CA ARG A 206 4.08 -14.29 -17.23
C ARG A 206 2.65 -14.58 -17.68
N SER A 207 1.99 -15.54 -17.01
CA SER A 207 0.61 -15.92 -17.33
C SER A 207 -0.38 -14.80 -16.98
N ILE A 208 -0.18 -14.14 -15.83
CA ILE A 208 -0.96 -12.98 -15.40
C ILE A 208 -0.82 -11.87 -16.44
N VAL A 209 0.41 -11.47 -16.79
CA VAL A 209 0.67 -10.42 -17.79
C VAL A 209 -0.02 -10.76 -19.11
N SER A 210 0.13 -11.99 -19.61
CA SER A 210 -0.50 -12.44 -20.85
C SER A 210 -2.03 -12.41 -20.80
N ASP A 211 -2.65 -12.72 -19.66
CA ASP A 211 -4.10 -12.64 -19.52
C ASP A 211 -4.60 -11.18 -19.47
N PHE A 212 -3.84 -10.28 -18.84
CA PHE A 212 -4.16 -8.84 -18.85
C PHE A 212 -3.98 -8.22 -20.25
N GLU A 213 -3.03 -8.70 -21.06
CA GLU A 213 -2.86 -8.26 -22.46
C GLU A 213 -4.11 -8.52 -23.31
N LYS A 214 -4.80 -9.65 -23.06
CA LYS A 214 -6.01 -10.09 -23.78
C LYS A 214 -7.26 -9.27 -23.44
N ILE A 215 -7.23 -8.46 -22.38
CA ILE A 215 -8.37 -7.57 -22.08
C ILE A 215 -8.48 -6.53 -23.18
N GLU A 216 -9.67 -6.42 -23.77
CA GLU A 216 -9.96 -5.44 -24.80
C GLU A 216 -9.95 -4.02 -24.23
N THR A 217 -9.09 -3.18 -24.81
CA THR A 217 -8.90 -1.80 -24.39
C THR A 217 -9.14 -0.82 -25.55
N GLU A 218 -9.56 0.39 -25.21
CA GLU A 218 -9.62 1.56 -26.09
C GLU A 218 -8.46 2.50 -25.78
N ALA A 219 -7.76 2.95 -26.83
CA ALA A 219 -6.74 3.98 -26.67
C ALA A 219 -7.38 5.28 -26.17
N ARG A 220 -6.89 5.80 -25.04
CA ARG A 220 -7.27 7.09 -24.48
C ARG A 220 -6.02 7.82 -24.03
N ASP A 221 -6.02 9.14 -24.13
CA ASP A 221 -4.97 9.98 -23.52
C ASP A 221 -5.35 10.30 -22.07
N ALA A 222 -5.29 9.27 -21.22
CA ALA A 222 -5.67 9.41 -19.81
C ALA A 222 -4.55 10.11 -19.03
N VAL A 223 -4.91 11.14 -18.28
CA VAL A 223 -3.98 11.80 -17.36
C VAL A 223 -3.55 10.79 -16.29
N LYS A 224 -2.25 10.52 -16.19
CA LYS A 224 -1.70 9.70 -15.11
C LYS A 224 -1.66 10.49 -13.81
N VAL A 225 -2.20 9.92 -12.75
CA VAL A 225 -2.20 10.50 -11.40
C VAL A 225 -1.58 9.54 -10.40
N GLY A 226 -0.46 9.95 -9.82
CA GLY A 226 0.28 9.18 -8.84
C GLY A 226 -0.37 9.26 -7.47
N ILE A 227 -0.48 8.16 -6.73
CA ILE A 227 -0.99 8.16 -5.36
C ILE A 227 0.14 7.74 -4.41
N VAL A 228 0.55 8.66 -3.56
CA VAL A 228 1.53 8.44 -2.48
C VAL A 228 0.93 8.89 -1.16
N GLY A 229 1.62 8.63 -0.05
CA GLY A 229 1.26 9.21 1.24
C GLY A 229 1.38 8.22 2.40
N GLU A 230 0.51 8.35 3.38
CA GLU A 230 0.52 7.46 4.55
C GLU A 230 0.03 6.07 4.16
N ILE A 231 0.71 5.01 4.60
CA ILE A 231 0.52 3.65 4.10
C ILE A 231 -0.94 3.17 4.15
N PHE A 232 -1.69 3.47 5.21
CA PHE A 232 -3.08 3.03 5.31
C PHE A 232 -3.99 3.87 4.42
N VAL A 233 -3.83 5.20 4.44
CA VAL A 233 -4.64 6.11 3.62
C VAL A 233 -4.33 5.98 2.12
N LYS A 234 -3.08 5.71 1.75
CA LYS A 234 -2.63 5.49 0.37
C LYS A 234 -3.41 4.36 -0.29
N TYR A 235 -3.64 3.26 0.43
CA TYR A 235 -4.22 2.05 -0.15
C TYR A 235 -5.68 1.79 0.22
N SER A 236 -6.12 2.15 1.43
CA SER A 236 -7.45 1.75 1.92
C SER A 236 -8.57 2.57 1.25
N PRO A 237 -9.49 1.94 0.48
CA PRO A 237 -10.63 2.65 -0.10
C PRO A 237 -11.53 3.30 0.95
N LEU A 238 -11.62 2.68 2.13
CA LEU A 238 -12.34 3.21 3.28
C LEU A 238 -11.70 4.52 3.80
N ALA A 239 -10.37 4.62 3.76
CA ALA A 239 -9.66 5.77 4.30
C ALA A 239 -9.55 6.94 3.33
N ASN A 240 -9.53 6.67 2.02
CA ASN A 240 -9.30 7.69 0.99
C ASN A 240 -10.51 7.96 0.10
N ASN A 241 -11.72 7.57 0.52
CA ASN A 241 -12.95 7.74 -0.25
C ASN A 241 -12.88 7.07 -1.63
N SER A 242 -12.25 5.90 -1.71
CA SER A 242 -12.03 5.15 -2.96
C SER A 242 -11.34 5.98 -4.04
N LEU A 243 -10.22 6.63 -3.68
CA LEU A 243 -9.49 7.56 -4.55
C LEU A 243 -9.17 6.98 -5.94
N GLU A 244 -8.73 5.73 -6.02
CA GLU A 244 -8.45 5.06 -7.30
C GLU A 244 -9.71 4.97 -8.19
N LYS A 245 -10.84 4.55 -7.62
CA LYS A 245 -12.13 4.48 -8.35
C LYS A 245 -12.58 5.86 -8.80
N PHE A 246 -12.41 6.88 -7.95
CA PHE A 246 -12.74 8.25 -8.29
C PHE A 246 -11.91 8.75 -9.47
N LEU A 247 -10.59 8.56 -9.44
CA LEU A 247 -9.71 8.97 -10.54
C LEU A 247 -10.08 8.27 -11.87
N ILE A 248 -10.38 6.97 -11.81
CA ILE A 248 -10.84 6.21 -12.99
C ILE A 248 -12.17 6.77 -13.51
N SER A 249 -13.12 7.07 -12.63
CA SER A 249 -14.42 7.66 -13.01
C SER A 249 -14.29 9.03 -13.65
N GLU A 250 -13.25 9.78 -13.29
CA GLU A 250 -12.92 11.05 -13.92
C GLU A 250 -12.12 10.86 -15.22
N GLY A 251 -11.78 9.64 -15.64
CA GLY A 251 -11.00 9.37 -16.86
C GLY A 251 -9.48 9.56 -16.70
N ALA A 252 -8.97 9.40 -15.48
CA ALA A 252 -7.55 9.41 -15.17
C ALA A 252 -7.02 7.98 -14.92
N GLU A 253 -5.72 7.79 -15.11
CA GLU A 253 -5.04 6.54 -14.79
C GLU A 253 -4.32 6.65 -13.43
N PRO A 254 -4.77 5.92 -12.39
CA PRO A 254 -4.07 5.91 -11.11
C PRO A 254 -2.76 5.13 -11.21
N VAL A 255 -1.68 5.71 -10.67
CA VAL A 255 -0.36 5.06 -10.57
C VAL A 255 0.01 4.97 -9.09
N VAL A 256 -0.02 3.76 -8.54
CA VAL A 256 0.19 3.54 -7.10
C VAL A 256 1.46 2.71 -6.90
N PRO A 257 2.52 3.24 -6.27
CA PRO A 257 3.71 2.45 -5.93
C PRO A 257 3.32 1.29 -4.99
N GLY A 258 3.97 0.14 -5.16
CA GLY A 258 3.59 -1.12 -4.52
C GLY A 258 3.93 -1.21 -3.02
N LEU A 259 3.28 -2.16 -2.32
CA LEU A 259 3.55 -2.44 -0.91
C LEU A 259 4.94 -3.06 -0.71
N LEU A 260 5.48 -3.76 -1.71
CA LEU A 260 6.80 -4.38 -1.65
C LEU A 260 7.90 -3.34 -1.45
N ASP A 261 7.78 -2.15 -2.02
CA ASP A 261 8.77 -1.07 -1.83
C ASP A 261 8.81 -0.61 -0.38
N PHE A 262 7.66 -0.50 0.28
CA PHE A 262 7.62 -0.26 1.73
C PHE A 262 8.25 -1.40 2.54
N CYS A 263 8.07 -2.66 2.11
CA CYS A 263 8.72 -3.81 2.74
C CYS A 263 10.25 -3.77 2.57
N ILE A 264 10.74 -3.46 1.37
CA ILE A 264 12.17 -3.31 1.07
C ILE A 264 12.75 -2.14 1.85
N TYR A 265 12.05 -1.00 1.91
CA TYR A 265 12.39 0.17 2.73
C TYR A 265 12.59 -0.19 4.20
N CYS A 266 11.70 -1.00 4.78
CA CYS A 266 11.85 -1.47 6.15
C CYS A 266 13.18 -2.25 6.35
N VAL A 267 13.57 -3.09 5.39
CA VAL A 267 14.85 -3.83 5.42
C VAL A 267 16.04 -2.89 5.20
N TYR A 268 15.93 -1.97 4.23
CA TYR A 268 16.94 -0.96 3.93
C TYR A 268 17.24 -0.10 5.16
N ASN A 269 16.23 0.38 5.85
CA ASN A 269 16.40 1.21 7.05
C ASN A 269 17.10 0.46 8.19
N ARG A 270 16.90 -0.85 8.32
CA ARG A 270 17.68 -1.64 9.29
C ARG A 270 19.15 -1.68 8.91
N ASN A 271 19.48 -1.83 7.62
CA ASN A 271 20.86 -1.73 7.12
C ASN A 271 21.48 -0.35 7.37
N THR A 272 20.75 0.72 7.05
CA THR A 272 21.19 2.11 7.24
C THR A 272 21.37 2.42 8.73
N SER A 273 20.47 1.96 9.59
CA SER A 273 20.58 2.10 11.05
C SER A 273 21.82 1.39 11.61
N CYS A 274 22.16 0.20 11.11
CA CYS A 274 23.39 -0.49 11.49
C CYS A 274 24.65 0.30 11.12
N LYS A 275 24.64 1.00 9.98
CA LYS A 275 25.76 1.83 9.51
C LYS A 275 25.87 3.13 10.31
N LEU A 276 24.77 3.88 10.41
CA LEU A 276 24.74 5.20 11.06
C LEU A 276 24.90 5.11 12.58
N TYR A 277 24.13 4.23 13.23
CA TYR A 277 24.08 4.16 14.70
C TYR A 277 24.98 3.07 15.29
N LYS A 278 25.71 2.31 14.45
CA LYS A 278 26.60 1.21 14.85
C LYS A 278 25.93 0.14 15.71
N THR A 279 24.60 0.04 15.68
CA THR A 279 23.81 -0.94 16.45
C THR A 279 23.61 -2.24 15.65
N GLN A 280 23.36 -3.36 16.32
CA GLN A 280 22.94 -4.64 15.70
C GLN A 280 23.86 -5.18 14.58
N LYS A 281 25.18 -4.94 14.66
CA LYS A 281 26.18 -5.38 13.66
C LYS A 281 26.07 -6.86 13.27
N LEU A 282 25.74 -7.73 14.23
CA LEU A 282 25.61 -9.17 14.01
C LEU A 282 24.44 -9.56 13.08
N ARG A 283 23.42 -8.70 12.94
CA ARG A 283 22.25 -8.93 12.07
C ARG A 283 22.37 -8.30 10.68
N TYR A 284 23.36 -7.43 10.47
CA TYR A 284 23.63 -6.77 9.19
C TYR A 284 23.71 -7.72 7.98
N PRO A 285 24.45 -8.84 8.01
CA PRO A 285 24.53 -9.73 6.84
C PRO A 285 23.18 -10.34 6.46
N ILE A 286 22.31 -10.60 7.44
CA ILE A 286 20.97 -11.16 7.20
C ILE A 286 20.10 -10.14 6.47
N TYR A 287 20.07 -8.89 6.94
CA TYR A 287 19.30 -7.83 6.29
C TYR A 287 19.85 -7.47 4.91
N LYS A 288 21.17 -7.50 4.71
CA LYS A 288 21.79 -7.30 3.39
C LYS A 288 21.42 -8.41 2.40
N LEU A 289 21.41 -9.67 2.85
CA LEU A 289 20.98 -10.80 2.03
C LEU A 289 19.49 -10.71 1.69
N ALA A 290 18.65 -10.43 2.68
CA ALA A 290 17.21 -10.26 2.48
C ALA A 290 16.91 -9.13 1.48
N TYR A 291 17.60 -7.98 1.62
CA TYR A 291 17.51 -6.87 0.67
C TYR A 291 17.82 -7.33 -0.76
N LYS A 292 19.00 -7.92 -0.99
CA LYS A 292 19.44 -8.39 -2.31
C LYS A 292 18.49 -9.43 -2.92
N LEU A 293 17.96 -10.34 -2.11
CA LEU A 293 17.04 -11.36 -2.58
C LEU A 293 15.69 -10.77 -3.00
N VAL A 294 15.14 -9.84 -2.22
CA VAL A 294 13.83 -9.25 -2.52
C VAL A 294 13.91 -8.27 -3.69
N THR A 295 14.95 -7.43 -3.76
CA THR A 295 15.14 -6.50 -4.89
C THR A 295 15.35 -7.25 -6.19
N LYS A 296 16.22 -8.27 -6.21
CA LYS A 296 16.41 -9.12 -7.40
C LYS A 296 15.09 -9.72 -7.91
N LYS A 297 14.22 -10.16 -7.01
CA LYS A 297 12.92 -10.73 -7.37
C LYS A 297 11.96 -9.67 -7.92
N LYS A 298 11.94 -8.48 -7.32
CA LYS A 298 11.19 -7.33 -7.84
C LYS A 298 11.64 -6.99 -9.25
N ASP A 299 12.94 -6.90 -9.49
CA ASP A 299 13.52 -6.52 -10.78
C ASP A 299 13.21 -7.55 -11.87
N GLU A 300 13.40 -8.85 -11.60
CA GLU A 300 13.08 -9.91 -12.58
C GLU A 300 11.60 -9.94 -12.98
N ILE A 301 10.69 -9.56 -12.06
CA ILE A 301 9.26 -9.46 -12.35
C ILE A 301 8.92 -8.16 -13.08
N SER A 302 9.61 -7.07 -12.75
CA SER A 302 9.54 -5.81 -13.50
C SER A 302 9.94 -6.01 -14.97
N ASP A 303 10.97 -6.80 -15.23
CA ASP A 303 11.41 -7.17 -16.58
C ASP A 303 10.33 -7.96 -17.32
N ILE A 304 9.64 -8.89 -16.65
CA ILE A 304 8.51 -9.63 -17.23
C ILE A 304 7.37 -8.69 -17.62
N ILE A 305 7.02 -7.74 -16.75
CA ILE A 305 5.97 -6.75 -17.04
C ILE A 305 6.38 -5.88 -18.23
N SER A 306 7.61 -5.36 -18.23
CA SER A 306 8.11 -4.47 -19.29
C SER A 306 8.26 -5.17 -20.64
N ALA A 307 8.60 -6.46 -20.64
CA ALA A 307 8.75 -7.26 -21.86
C ALA A 307 7.44 -7.43 -22.65
N SER A 308 6.27 -7.18 -22.03
CA SER A 308 4.97 -7.13 -22.73
C SER A 308 4.90 -6.02 -23.78
N GLY A 309 5.66 -4.92 -23.60
CA GLY A 309 5.51 -3.69 -24.37
C GLY A 309 4.20 -2.90 -24.10
N LYS A 310 3.17 -3.54 -23.53
CA LYS A 310 1.88 -2.93 -23.17
C LYS A 310 1.89 -2.30 -21.78
N PHE A 311 2.61 -2.90 -20.84
CA PHE A 311 2.61 -2.49 -19.43
C PHE A 311 3.95 -1.89 -19.01
N ARG A 312 3.86 -0.90 -18.11
CA ARG A 312 5.02 -0.29 -17.46
C ARG A 312 5.48 -1.18 -16.32
N GLY A 313 6.75 -1.57 -16.35
CA GLY A 313 7.42 -2.16 -15.20
C GLY A 313 7.67 -1.15 -14.09
N TRP A 314 8.29 -1.63 -13.02
CA TRP A 314 8.65 -0.87 -11.84
C TRP A 314 10.09 -0.38 -11.89
N THR A 315 10.33 0.78 -11.28
CA THR A 315 11.67 1.28 -11.02
C THR A 315 12.40 0.39 -10.00
N THR A 316 13.70 0.18 -10.20
CA THR A 316 14.54 -0.58 -9.24
C THR A 316 14.60 0.16 -7.90
N PHE A 317 14.64 -0.59 -6.79
CA PHE A 317 14.63 0.04 -5.47
C PHE A 317 15.89 0.89 -5.20
N ASP A 318 17.05 0.49 -5.74
CA ASP A 318 18.28 1.27 -5.62
C ASP A 318 18.16 2.63 -6.31
N LYS A 319 17.49 2.69 -7.47
CA LYS A 319 17.19 3.96 -8.15
C LYS A 319 16.21 4.79 -7.33
N ILE A 320 15.12 4.19 -6.81
CA ILE A 320 14.17 4.87 -5.90
C ILE A 320 14.94 5.50 -4.72
N ALA A 321 15.80 4.73 -4.05
CA ALA A 321 16.59 5.24 -2.93
C ALA A 321 17.48 6.43 -3.32
N SER A 322 18.15 6.37 -4.48
CA SER A 322 18.99 7.48 -4.97
C SER A 322 18.21 8.76 -5.26
N LEU A 323 16.91 8.68 -5.59
CA LEU A 323 16.09 9.86 -5.88
C LEU A 323 15.87 10.75 -4.65
N ALA A 324 15.89 10.17 -3.45
CA ALA A 324 15.81 10.97 -2.22
C ALA A 324 17.03 11.88 -2.02
N ASP A 325 18.17 11.57 -2.64
CA ASP A 325 19.42 12.30 -2.45
C ASP A 325 19.28 13.75 -2.94
N GLY A 326 19.70 14.70 -2.10
CA GLY A 326 19.53 16.13 -2.37
C GLY A 326 18.14 16.69 -2.08
N TYR A 327 17.21 15.87 -1.57
CA TYR A 327 15.89 16.31 -1.06
C TYR A 327 15.71 16.01 0.42
N ILE A 328 16.00 14.78 0.86
CA ILE A 328 15.83 14.35 2.24
C ILE A 328 16.88 13.31 2.63
N ASN A 329 17.33 13.34 3.89
CA ASN A 329 18.35 12.41 4.36
C ASN A 329 17.76 11.01 4.64
N HIS A 330 18.48 9.94 4.27
CA HIS A 330 18.11 8.54 4.54
C HIS A 330 17.96 8.19 6.04
N ALA A 331 18.42 9.04 6.96
CA ALA A 331 18.18 8.92 8.40
C ALA A 331 16.73 9.30 8.80
N VAL A 332 15.98 9.96 7.91
CA VAL A 332 14.56 10.28 8.16
C VAL A 332 13.72 9.03 7.88
N VAL A 333 13.51 8.22 8.93
CA VAL A 333 12.91 6.87 8.82
C VAL A 333 11.58 6.71 9.57
N MET A 334 10.98 7.81 10.03
CA MET A 334 9.70 7.77 10.75
C MET A 334 8.54 7.72 9.75
N GLY A 335 7.58 6.82 9.98
CA GLY A 335 6.52 6.55 9.01
C GLY A 335 7.09 5.95 7.73
N GLU A 336 6.72 6.53 6.59
CA GLU A 336 7.29 6.26 5.28
C GLU A 336 8.64 6.97 5.08
N GLY A 337 8.93 8.00 5.89
CA GLY A 337 10.21 8.72 5.91
C GLY A 337 10.66 9.18 4.51
N TRP A 338 11.94 8.98 4.22
CA TRP A 338 12.53 9.33 2.93
C TRP A 338 11.90 8.61 1.72
N LEU A 339 11.26 7.44 1.91
CA LEU A 339 10.62 6.70 0.82
C LEU A 339 9.49 7.50 0.19
N LEU A 340 8.70 8.21 0.98
CA LEU A 340 7.59 9.02 0.47
C LEU A 340 8.09 10.10 -0.52
N THR A 341 9.20 10.75 -0.17
CA THR A 341 9.85 11.73 -1.04
C THR A 341 10.37 11.07 -2.33
N ALA A 342 11.01 9.90 -2.18
CA ALA A 342 11.52 9.13 -3.31
C ALA A 342 10.41 8.65 -4.26
N GLU A 343 9.28 8.17 -3.74
CA GLU A 343 8.11 7.75 -4.53
C GLU A 343 7.56 8.92 -5.35
N MET A 344 7.48 10.13 -4.78
CA MET A 344 7.05 11.32 -5.53
C MET A 344 7.98 11.63 -6.72
N LEU A 345 9.30 11.49 -6.51
CA LEU A 345 10.29 11.73 -7.55
C LEU A 345 10.30 10.61 -8.60
N GLU A 346 10.12 9.35 -8.19
CA GLU A 346 10.02 8.20 -9.09
C GLU A 346 8.81 8.31 -10.03
N LEU A 347 7.66 8.72 -9.48
CA LEU A 347 6.46 8.97 -10.28
C LEU A 347 6.71 10.09 -11.30
N SER A 348 7.37 11.17 -10.89
CA SER A 348 7.74 12.26 -11.80
C SER A 348 8.67 11.80 -12.92
N GLU A 349 9.76 11.07 -12.61
CA GLU A 349 10.68 10.55 -13.63
C GLU A 349 9.99 9.58 -14.58
N SER A 350 9.01 8.82 -14.09
CA SER A 350 8.19 7.87 -14.87
C SER A 350 7.08 8.54 -15.71
N GLY A 351 7.07 9.86 -15.78
CA GLY A 351 6.10 10.64 -16.56
C GLY A 351 4.76 10.89 -15.87
N CYS A 352 4.60 10.48 -14.60
CA CYS A 352 3.43 10.77 -13.79
C CYS A 352 3.61 12.10 -13.05
N LYS A 353 3.32 13.21 -13.75
CA LYS A 353 3.58 14.57 -13.25
C LYS A 353 2.53 15.11 -12.28
N ASN A 354 1.38 14.46 -12.18
CA ASN A 354 0.31 14.84 -11.26
C ASN A 354 0.30 13.84 -10.11
N ILE A 355 0.60 14.28 -8.89
CA ILE A 355 0.75 13.40 -7.73
C ILE A 355 -0.18 13.85 -6.60
N VAL A 356 -1.00 12.92 -6.11
CA VAL A 356 -1.82 13.08 -4.91
C VAL A 356 -1.08 12.48 -3.73
N CYS A 357 -0.77 13.32 -2.74
CA CYS A 357 -0.21 12.89 -1.46
C CYS A 357 -1.36 12.77 -0.45
N ALA A 358 -1.85 11.53 -0.27
CA ALA A 358 -2.97 11.17 0.59
C ALA A 358 -2.50 10.92 2.03
N GLN A 359 -2.94 11.74 2.97
CA GLN A 359 -2.49 11.64 4.35
C GLN A 359 -3.63 11.85 5.33
N PRO A 360 -3.54 11.30 6.56
CA PRO A 360 -4.46 11.67 7.61
C PRO A 360 -4.11 13.06 8.16
N PHE A 361 -5.13 13.80 8.60
CA PHE A 361 -4.91 15.08 9.26
C PHE A 361 -3.95 14.94 10.46
N GLY A 362 -2.97 15.85 10.57
CA GLY A 362 -1.98 15.82 11.64
C GLY A 362 -0.96 14.69 11.57
N CYS A 363 -0.81 14.00 10.43
CA CYS A 363 0.22 12.98 10.24
C CYS A 363 1.63 13.59 10.21
N LEU A 364 2.28 13.68 11.38
CA LEU A 364 3.61 14.29 11.54
C LEU A 364 4.66 13.79 10.52
N PRO A 365 4.84 12.46 10.29
CA PRO A 365 5.78 11.99 9.29
C PRO A 365 5.50 12.50 7.87
N ASN A 366 4.23 12.48 7.45
CA ASN A 366 3.81 12.96 6.13
C ASN A 366 3.89 14.50 6.02
N HIS A 367 3.64 15.22 7.11
CA HIS A 367 3.87 16.67 7.15
C HIS A 367 5.33 17.03 6.88
N ILE A 368 6.28 16.24 7.39
CA ILE A 368 7.71 16.49 7.20
C ILE A 368 8.18 15.98 5.83
N CYS A 369 7.94 14.71 5.53
CA CYS A 369 8.53 14.02 4.36
C CYS A 369 7.66 14.09 3.09
N GLY A 370 6.40 14.48 3.24
CA GLY A 370 5.44 14.72 2.16
C GLY A 370 5.32 16.21 1.90
N LYS A 371 4.50 16.91 2.70
CA LYS A 371 4.22 18.35 2.55
C LYS A 371 5.48 19.21 2.68
N GLY A 372 6.35 18.93 3.65
CA GLY A 372 7.54 19.75 3.95
C GLY A 372 8.57 19.81 2.82
N VAL A 373 8.62 18.79 1.97
CA VAL A 373 9.56 18.73 0.83
C VAL A 373 8.94 19.19 -0.49
N MET A 374 7.62 19.38 -0.58
CA MET A 374 6.94 19.67 -1.85
C MET A 374 7.47 20.92 -2.55
N LYS A 375 7.76 21.98 -1.78
CA LYS A 375 8.33 23.22 -2.34
C LYS A 375 9.67 22.93 -3.03
N HIS A 376 10.57 22.22 -2.35
CA HIS A 376 11.88 21.86 -2.88
C HIS A 376 11.80 20.92 -4.09
N ILE A 377 10.85 19.96 -4.08
CA ILE A 377 10.55 19.13 -5.26
C ILE A 377 10.13 20.01 -6.44
N LYS A 378 9.20 20.93 -6.24
CA LYS A 378 8.67 21.79 -7.30
C LYS A 378 9.70 22.78 -7.85
N GLU A 379 10.60 23.28 -7.02
CA GLU A 379 11.69 24.17 -7.47
C GLU A 379 12.66 23.44 -8.41
N LYS A 380 12.97 22.17 -8.14
CA LYS A 380 13.84 21.35 -8.99
C LYS A 380 13.13 20.66 -10.15
N ASN A 381 11.80 20.50 -10.07
CA ASN A 381 10.96 19.82 -11.07
C ASN A 381 9.70 20.67 -11.33
N PRO A 382 9.81 21.78 -12.10
CA PRO A 382 8.72 22.75 -12.25
C PRO A 382 7.45 22.22 -12.93
N ASP A 383 7.58 21.11 -13.65
CA ASP A 383 6.52 20.40 -14.35
C ASP A 383 5.69 19.48 -13.42
N VAL A 384 6.17 19.23 -12.21
CA VAL A 384 5.48 18.38 -11.22
C VAL A 384 4.41 19.18 -10.47
N ASN A 385 3.23 18.59 -10.39
CA ASN A 385 2.08 19.10 -9.66
C ASN A 385 1.71 18.15 -8.52
N ILE A 386 1.99 18.56 -7.28
CA ILE A 386 1.71 17.76 -6.08
C ILE A 386 0.52 18.36 -5.33
N LEU A 387 -0.53 17.55 -5.14
CA LEU A 387 -1.71 17.89 -4.37
C LEU A 387 -1.70 17.11 -3.05
N ALA A 388 -1.53 17.81 -1.93
CA ALA A 388 -1.67 17.21 -0.60
C ALA A 388 -3.15 17.17 -0.19
N LEU A 389 -3.70 15.97 0.02
CA LEU A 389 -5.07 15.76 0.51
C LEU A 389 -5.07 15.20 1.92
N ASP A 390 -5.78 15.89 2.81
CA ASP A 390 -5.99 15.47 4.18
C ASP A 390 -7.31 14.71 4.29
N TYR A 391 -7.25 13.54 4.91
CA TYR A 391 -8.39 12.70 5.23
C TYR A 391 -8.57 12.62 6.75
N ASP A 392 -9.81 12.75 7.19
CA ASP A 392 -10.21 12.84 8.59
C ASP A 392 -11.72 12.59 8.67
N PRO A 393 -12.29 12.07 9.79
CA PRO A 393 -13.73 11.89 9.89
C PRO A 393 -14.52 13.21 9.69
N GLY A 394 -13.94 14.36 10.02
CA GLY A 394 -14.56 15.67 9.83
C GLY A 394 -14.32 16.32 8.47
N ALA A 395 -13.49 15.72 7.60
CA ALA A 395 -13.16 16.31 6.31
C ALA A 395 -14.27 16.09 5.27
N SER A 396 -14.73 17.17 4.64
CA SER A 396 -15.73 17.09 3.57
C SER A 396 -15.17 16.35 2.35
N ARG A 397 -15.82 15.24 1.99
CA ARG A 397 -15.55 14.49 0.75
C ARG A 397 -15.63 15.38 -0.49
N VAL A 398 -16.64 16.26 -0.55
CA VAL A 398 -16.84 17.19 -1.67
C VAL A 398 -15.64 18.12 -1.84
N ASN A 399 -15.03 18.59 -0.74
CA ASN A 399 -13.84 19.44 -0.81
C ASN A 399 -12.64 18.69 -1.41
N GLN A 400 -12.45 17.41 -1.06
CA GLN A 400 -11.37 16.60 -1.61
C GLN A 400 -11.59 16.34 -3.11
N GLU A 401 -12.80 15.96 -3.51
CA GLU A 401 -13.18 15.71 -4.90
C GLU A 401 -13.03 16.96 -5.78
N ASN A 402 -13.43 18.14 -5.29
CA ASN A 402 -13.28 19.39 -6.02
C ASN A 402 -11.81 19.75 -6.29
N ARG A 403 -10.93 19.50 -5.33
CA ARG A 403 -9.48 19.73 -5.49
C ARG A 403 -8.87 18.77 -6.51
N LEU A 404 -9.32 17.52 -6.52
CA LEU A 404 -8.91 16.52 -7.52
C LEU A 404 -9.41 16.90 -8.92
N LYS A 405 -10.68 17.32 -9.06
CA LYS A 405 -11.24 17.80 -10.33
C LYS A 405 -10.47 19.00 -10.88
N LEU A 406 -10.12 19.96 -10.03
CA LEU A 406 -9.30 21.11 -10.43
C LEU A 406 -7.89 20.69 -10.89
N MET A 407 -7.27 19.73 -10.19
CA MET A 407 -5.98 19.16 -10.58
C MET A 407 -6.05 18.50 -11.96
N LEU A 408 -7.07 17.65 -12.19
CA LEU A 408 -7.29 16.97 -13.47
C LEU A 408 -7.59 17.95 -14.61
N PHE A 409 -8.41 18.97 -14.36
CA PHE A 409 -8.71 20.01 -15.33
C PHE A 409 -7.42 20.74 -15.78
N ASN A 410 -6.57 21.13 -14.84
CA ASN A 410 -5.30 21.78 -15.14
C ASN A 410 -4.34 20.84 -15.88
N ALA A 411 -4.28 19.57 -15.50
CA ALA A 411 -3.46 18.56 -16.16
C ALA A 411 -3.83 18.38 -17.64
N ARG A 412 -5.13 18.25 -17.94
CA ARG A 412 -5.64 18.17 -19.32
C ARG A 412 -5.31 19.41 -20.14
N LYS A 413 -5.49 20.59 -19.55
CA LYS A 413 -5.16 21.86 -20.20
C LYS A 413 -3.67 21.97 -20.53
N ASN A 414 -2.80 21.46 -19.65
CA ASN A 414 -1.35 21.45 -19.89
C ASN A 414 -0.96 20.46 -20.99
N ALA A 415 -1.55 19.26 -21.01
CA ALA A 415 -1.32 18.27 -22.07
C ALA A 415 -1.72 18.82 -23.46
N GLN A 416 -2.89 19.46 -23.55
CA GLN A 416 -3.34 20.11 -24.80
C GLN A 416 -2.41 21.23 -25.28
N LYS A 417 -1.76 21.95 -24.35
CA LYS A 417 -0.79 23.00 -24.71
C LYS A 417 0.51 22.40 -25.24
N SER A 418 1.05 21.37 -24.61
CA SER A 418 2.25 20.67 -25.11
C SER A 418 2.03 20.05 -26.49
N ASP A 419 0.83 19.51 -26.74
CA ASP A 419 0.46 18.93 -28.03
C ASP A 419 0.36 19.98 -29.15
N LYS A 420 -0.09 21.20 -28.82
CA LYS A 420 -0.11 22.30 -29.80
C LYS A 420 1.30 22.78 -30.13
N ILE A 421 2.15 22.96 -29.12
CA ILE A 421 3.54 23.43 -29.31
C ILE A 421 4.36 22.42 -30.12
N SER A 422 4.20 21.12 -29.86
CA SER A 422 4.89 20.07 -30.62
C SER A 422 4.45 20.02 -32.09
N LYS A 423 3.14 20.10 -32.36
CA LYS A 423 2.61 20.16 -33.74
C LYS A 423 3.03 21.42 -34.51
N GLU A 424 3.20 22.55 -33.81
CA GLU A 424 3.73 23.79 -34.41
C GLU A 424 5.24 23.70 -34.68
N ALA A 425 6.01 23.02 -33.83
CA ALA A 425 7.44 22.79 -34.03
C ALA A 425 7.72 21.84 -35.20
N ASP A 426 6.92 20.77 -35.36
CA ASP A 426 7.05 19.83 -36.49
C ASP A 426 6.64 20.44 -37.84
N ASN A 427 5.85 21.53 -37.82
CA ASN A 427 5.42 22.26 -39.02
C ASN A 427 6.33 23.44 -39.40
N GLN A 428 7.46 23.65 -38.70
CA GLN A 428 8.44 24.66 -39.14
C GLN A 428 9.23 24.14 -40.36
N PRO A 429 9.28 24.89 -41.49
CA PRO A 429 10.04 24.47 -42.65
C PRO A 429 11.52 24.36 -42.29
N LYS A 430 12.11 23.18 -42.53
CA LYS A 430 13.55 22.96 -42.40
C LYS A 430 14.26 23.96 -43.31
N ILE A 431 14.93 24.96 -42.73
CA ILE A 431 15.78 25.89 -43.46
C ILE A 431 16.94 25.07 -44.01
N VAL A 432 16.87 24.74 -45.30
CA VAL A 432 17.97 24.11 -46.02
C VAL A 432 19.03 25.20 -46.22
N HIS A 433 20.09 25.17 -45.41
CA HIS A 433 21.29 25.93 -45.69
C HIS A 433 21.94 25.31 -46.93
N PHE A 434 21.82 25.99 -48.07
CA PHE A 434 22.68 25.76 -49.22
C PHE A 434 24.05 26.40 -48.90
N THR A 435 25.06 25.55 -48.65
CA THR A 435 26.47 25.92 -48.68
C THR A 435 27.11 25.45 -49.95
#